data_AF-A0A0J6IES8-F1
#
_entry.id   AF-A0A0J6IES8-F1
#
_cell.length_a   1.000
_cell.length_b   1.000
_cell.length_c   1.000
_cell.angle_alpha   90.00
_cell.angle_beta   90.00
_cell.angle_gamma   90.00
#
_symmetry.space_group_name_H-M   'P 1'
#
loop_
_entity.id
_entity.type
_entity.pdbx_description
1 polymer ?
#
loop_
_entity_poly.entity_id
_entity_poly.type
_entity_poly.pdbx_seq_one_letter_code
_entity_poly.pdbx_strand_id
1 'polypeptide(L)'
;MIKINKVYADAFIQTYVEYALEDVLYPKIVNLLNKVPLDEQAKARGVFTKDYLKGLLIAPPALFEAKIEELFALFPMLAERYCYAYLLTESDLAFDAVNLDIQSAAGKDAFDLAVIKAIHELRILTDRYTLCLTPHIIEQLESDLPRHKKKRYLCRLENAKRGHSQVTDADKERFPPWIQVFKDCFDYEAISEQFGMAITGQLALTVCPYCALEEIQTYSAISVRPDLDHFYPKTRFPFLAISLFNLIPAGSICNQKHKRNSSMLGHMNPYIDSLEGASVFRVGFVPDGNEAQTLTFDVVPQNEPFKDKNIELFKIKGLYNGNENLRAWYLDTYKLREFLKGQGVDLSAVNFNSPLHAAVLDLSRPTTKVSAQKFKVEAINDLFEQALQVVSQPEH
;
A
#
# COMPACT_ATOMS: atom_id res chain seq x y z
N MET A 1 6.94 5.01 -9.17
CA MET A 1 5.49 5.17 -8.96
C MET A 1 4.99 6.29 -9.86
N ILE A 2 3.91 6.03 -10.59
CA ILE A 2 3.25 6.94 -11.52
C ILE A 2 2.14 7.67 -10.77
N LYS A 3 1.96 8.97 -11.07
CA LYS A 3 0.85 9.75 -10.50
C LYS A 3 -0.45 9.46 -11.25
N ILE A 4 -1.54 9.30 -10.51
CA ILE A 4 -2.89 9.20 -11.05
C ILE A 4 -3.53 10.58 -10.90
N ASN A 5 -3.60 11.33 -12.01
CA ASN A 5 -4.18 12.68 -12.07
C ASN A 5 -5.65 12.67 -12.54
N LYS A 6 -6.24 11.49 -12.75
CA LYS A 6 -7.58 11.38 -13.29
C LYS A 6 -8.63 11.47 -12.19
N VAL A 7 -9.61 12.33 -12.41
CA VAL A 7 -10.81 12.46 -11.59
C VAL A 7 -11.95 11.66 -12.22
N TYR A 8 -12.76 11.00 -11.39
CA TYR A 8 -13.97 10.33 -11.87
C TYR A 8 -15.02 11.36 -12.28
N ALA A 9 -15.83 11.04 -13.30
CA ALA A 9 -16.93 11.92 -13.68
C ALA A 9 -17.95 12.05 -12.53
N ASP A 10 -18.45 13.26 -12.27
CA ASP A 10 -19.42 13.53 -11.20
C ASP A 10 -20.66 12.61 -11.27
N ALA A 11 -21.18 12.41 -12.49
CA ALA A 11 -22.32 11.51 -12.71
C ALA A 11 -22.02 10.06 -12.26
N PHE A 12 -20.79 9.59 -12.46
CA PHE A 12 -20.39 8.28 -11.97
C PHE A 12 -20.23 8.25 -10.47
N ILE A 13 -19.63 9.28 -9.86
CA ILE A 13 -19.52 9.38 -8.40
C ILE A 13 -20.91 9.34 -7.77
N GLN A 14 -21.88 10.04 -8.36
CA GLN A 14 -23.26 10.02 -7.89
C GLN A 14 -23.87 8.61 -7.95
N THR A 15 -23.80 7.93 -9.11
CA THR A 15 -24.31 6.55 -9.25
C THR A 15 -23.60 5.57 -8.30
N TYR A 16 -22.28 5.71 -8.16
CA TYR A 16 -21.49 4.89 -7.25
C TYR A 16 -21.94 5.06 -5.80
N VAL A 17 -22.05 6.31 -5.34
CA VAL A 17 -22.46 6.63 -3.97
C VAL A 17 -23.88 6.18 -3.70
N GLU A 18 -24.81 6.38 -4.63
CA GLU A 18 -26.20 5.95 -4.47
C GLU A 18 -26.29 4.45 -4.20
N TYR A 19 -25.70 3.62 -5.07
CA TYR A 19 -25.69 2.16 -4.88
C TYR A 19 -24.88 1.74 -3.64
N ALA A 20 -23.64 2.24 -3.51
CA ALA A 20 -22.75 1.81 -2.43
C ALA A 20 -23.30 2.17 -1.05
N LEU A 21 -23.93 3.34 -0.92
CA LEU A 21 -24.53 3.79 0.34
C LEU A 21 -25.87 3.13 0.60
N GLU A 22 -26.82 3.21 -0.34
CA GLU A 22 -28.21 2.84 -0.10
C GLU A 22 -28.45 1.34 -0.19
N ASP A 23 -27.83 0.66 -1.17
CA ASP A 23 -28.09 -0.76 -1.43
C ASP A 23 -27.14 -1.68 -0.66
N VAL A 24 -25.91 -1.23 -0.40
CA VAL A 24 -24.85 -2.07 0.19
C VAL A 24 -24.56 -1.69 1.65
N LEU A 25 -24.07 -0.47 1.89
CA LEU A 25 -23.44 -0.11 3.15
C LEU A 25 -24.46 0.19 4.26
N TYR A 26 -25.37 1.14 4.03
CA TYR A 26 -26.25 1.66 5.07
C TYR A 26 -27.20 0.61 5.67
N PRO A 27 -27.85 -0.27 4.87
CA PRO A 27 -28.68 -1.35 5.44
C PRO A 27 -27.89 -2.27 6.37
N LYS A 28 -26.63 -2.60 6.01
CA LYS A 28 -25.76 -3.44 6.83
C LYS A 28 -25.29 -2.71 8.09
N ILE A 29 -25.00 -1.41 7.99
CA ILE A 29 -24.68 -0.57 9.15
C ILE A 29 -25.85 -0.51 10.14
N VAL A 30 -27.10 -0.32 9.66
CA VAL A 30 -28.28 -0.33 10.54
C VAL A 30 -28.40 -1.65 11.31
N ASN A 31 -28.18 -2.78 10.64
CA ASN A 31 -28.17 -4.10 11.28
C ASN A 31 -27.01 -4.26 12.27
N LEU A 32 -25.82 -3.75 11.94
CA LEU A 32 -24.66 -3.75 12.82
C LEU A 32 -24.92 -2.91 14.09
N LEU A 33 -25.55 -1.75 13.96
CA LEU A 33 -25.85 -0.85 15.09
C LEU A 33 -26.76 -1.48 16.14
N ASN A 34 -27.61 -2.44 15.75
CA ASN A 34 -28.43 -3.22 16.68
C ASN A 34 -27.62 -4.23 17.51
N LYS A 35 -26.37 -4.51 17.12
CA LYS A 35 -25.42 -5.40 17.84
C LYS A 35 -24.46 -4.62 18.74
N VAL A 36 -24.46 -3.29 18.67
CA VAL A 36 -23.63 -2.43 19.54
C VAL A 36 -24.22 -2.46 20.96
N PRO A 37 -23.39 -2.50 22.02
CA PRO A 37 -23.85 -2.39 23.40
C PRO A 37 -24.72 -1.14 23.64
N LEU A 38 -25.74 -1.25 24.49
CA LEU A 38 -26.77 -0.20 24.68
C LEU A 38 -26.16 1.15 25.09
N ASP A 39 -25.12 1.14 25.90
CA ASP A 39 -24.36 2.30 26.36
C ASP A 39 -23.52 2.97 25.27
N GLU A 40 -23.13 2.24 24.22
CA GLU A 40 -22.40 2.78 23.06
C GLU A 40 -23.29 3.06 21.84
N GLN A 41 -24.53 2.58 21.81
CA GLN A 41 -25.43 2.70 20.64
C GLN A 41 -25.67 4.15 20.22
N ALA A 42 -25.88 5.07 21.15
CA ALA A 42 -26.12 6.48 20.84
C ALA A 42 -24.91 7.12 20.14
N LYS A 43 -23.70 6.84 20.64
CA LYS A 43 -22.43 7.26 20.02
C LYS A 43 -22.27 6.66 18.64
N ALA A 44 -22.46 5.35 18.51
CA ALA A 44 -22.32 4.65 17.23
C ALA A 44 -23.30 5.16 16.16
N ARG A 45 -24.57 5.38 16.53
CA ARG A 45 -25.59 5.96 15.64
C ARG A 45 -25.26 7.41 15.26
N GLY A 46 -24.71 8.19 16.19
CA GLY A 46 -24.27 9.56 15.94
C GLY A 46 -23.09 9.65 14.97
N VAL A 47 -22.21 8.66 14.96
CA VAL A 47 -21.06 8.59 14.04
C VAL A 47 -21.46 8.02 12.68
N PHE A 48 -22.07 6.82 12.65
CA PHE A 48 -22.37 6.11 11.41
C PHE A 48 -23.67 6.59 10.74
N THR A 49 -23.78 7.90 10.55
CA THR A 49 -24.83 8.53 9.75
C THR A 49 -24.60 8.31 8.26
N LYS A 50 -25.65 8.49 7.44
CA LYS A 50 -25.49 8.45 5.98
C LYS A 50 -24.45 9.45 5.48
N ASP A 51 -24.41 10.66 6.05
CA ASP A 51 -23.46 11.70 5.66
C ASP A 51 -22.02 11.31 5.98
N TYR A 52 -21.77 10.74 7.15
CA TYR A 52 -20.45 10.24 7.52
C TYR A 52 -19.99 9.10 6.58
N LEU A 53 -20.88 8.13 6.32
CA LEU A 53 -20.59 7.00 5.44
C LEU A 53 -20.35 7.45 4.00
N LYS A 54 -21.16 8.40 3.49
CA LYS A 54 -20.91 9.06 2.20
C LYS A 54 -19.54 9.74 2.20
N GLY A 55 -19.20 10.45 3.27
CA GLY A 55 -17.89 11.05 3.46
C GLY A 55 -16.74 10.03 3.36
N LEU A 56 -16.91 8.81 3.88
CA LEU A 56 -15.93 7.73 3.72
C LEU A 56 -15.85 7.22 2.27
N LEU A 57 -16.99 7.04 1.59
CA LEU A 57 -17.04 6.50 0.23
C LEU A 57 -16.28 7.35 -0.78
N ILE A 58 -16.32 8.68 -0.63
CA ILE A 58 -15.75 9.64 -1.59
C ILE A 58 -14.70 10.56 -0.97
N ALA A 59 -14.14 10.22 0.20
CA ALA A 59 -13.06 10.99 0.80
C ALA A 59 -11.87 11.10 -0.18
N PRO A 60 -11.33 12.32 -0.39
CA PRO A 60 -10.06 12.48 -1.07
C PRO A 60 -8.95 11.67 -0.38
N PRO A 61 -8.00 11.09 -1.15
CA PRO A 61 -6.91 10.29 -0.59
C PRO A 61 -6.13 10.95 0.55
N ALA A 62 -5.94 12.28 0.48
CA ALA A 62 -5.25 13.06 1.50
C ALA A 62 -5.95 13.08 2.86
N LEU A 63 -7.24 12.73 2.93
CA LEU A 63 -8.01 12.67 4.17
C LEU A 63 -8.11 11.25 4.76
N PHE A 64 -7.59 10.22 4.09
CA PHE A 64 -7.76 8.84 4.58
C PHE A 64 -7.06 8.58 5.90
N GLU A 65 -5.82 9.05 6.12
CA GLU A 65 -5.15 8.84 7.42
C GLU A 65 -5.91 9.56 8.54
N ALA A 66 -6.39 10.79 8.31
CA ALA A 66 -7.24 11.50 9.27
C ALA A 66 -8.55 10.74 9.58
N LYS A 67 -9.17 10.09 8.59
CA LYS A 67 -10.37 9.25 8.79
C LYS A 67 -10.06 7.96 9.55
N ILE A 68 -8.89 7.38 9.35
CA ILE A 68 -8.41 6.22 10.12
C ILE A 68 -8.23 6.64 11.58
N GLU A 69 -7.53 7.75 11.83
CA GLU A 69 -7.30 8.31 13.16
C GLU A 69 -8.62 8.62 13.88
N GLU A 70 -9.54 9.32 13.21
CA GLU A 70 -10.87 9.66 13.74
C GLU A 70 -11.63 8.40 14.18
N LEU A 71 -11.78 7.42 13.29
CA LEU A 71 -12.57 6.23 13.58
C LEU A 71 -11.92 5.35 14.65
N PHE A 72 -10.59 5.23 14.66
CA PHE A 72 -9.87 4.46 15.68
C PHE A 72 -9.86 5.15 17.04
N ALA A 73 -9.85 6.48 17.10
CA ALA A 73 -10.04 7.22 18.35
C ALA A 73 -11.46 7.05 18.90
N LEU A 74 -12.47 7.06 18.01
CA LEU A 74 -13.87 6.85 18.41
C LEU A 74 -14.13 5.40 18.83
N PHE A 75 -13.54 4.41 18.15
CA PHE A 75 -13.75 2.99 18.43
C PHE A 75 -12.42 2.22 18.45
N PRO A 76 -11.63 2.31 19.54
CA PRO A 76 -10.31 1.69 19.63
C PRO A 76 -10.31 0.17 19.44
N MET A 77 -11.41 -0.50 19.80
CA MET A 77 -11.59 -1.94 19.54
C MET A 77 -11.51 -2.31 18.05
N LEU A 78 -11.86 -1.39 17.13
CA LEU A 78 -11.68 -1.62 15.69
C LEU A 78 -10.19 -1.62 15.32
N ALA A 79 -9.41 -0.70 15.89
CA ALA A 79 -7.96 -0.68 15.71
C ALA A 79 -7.34 -1.97 16.27
N GLU A 80 -7.71 -2.37 17.48
CA GLU A 80 -7.22 -3.61 18.10
C GLU A 80 -7.59 -4.86 17.26
N ARG A 81 -8.81 -4.92 16.73
CA ARG A 81 -9.31 -6.05 15.94
C ARG A 81 -8.64 -6.15 14.57
N TYR A 82 -8.52 -5.04 13.86
CA TYR A 82 -8.16 -5.04 12.43
C TYR A 82 -6.73 -4.57 12.17
N CYS A 83 -6.21 -3.67 12.99
CA CYS A 83 -4.89 -3.08 12.80
C CYS A 83 -4.16 -2.87 14.14
N TYR A 84 -3.98 -3.93 14.94
CA TYR A 84 -3.40 -3.80 16.29
C TYR A 84 -2.04 -3.08 16.30
N ALA A 85 -1.27 -3.24 15.22
CA ALA A 85 -0.03 -2.48 14.96
C ALA A 85 -0.20 -0.96 15.16
N TYR A 86 -1.33 -0.39 14.74
CA TYR A 86 -1.67 1.03 14.89
C TYR A 86 -1.69 1.48 16.36
N LEU A 87 -2.17 0.64 17.27
CA LEU A 87 -2.15 0.96 18.71
C LEU A 87 -0.76 0.74 19.30
N LEU A 88 -0.05 -0.29 18.84
CA LEU A 88 1.24 -0.69 19.38
C LEU A 88 2.41 0.21 18.92
N THR A 89 2.23 1.09 17.95
CA THR A 89 3.26 2.07 17.54
C THR A 89 3.69 2.94 18.71
N GLU A 90 2.76 3.31 19.59
CA GLU A 90 2.99 4.16 20.76
C GLU A 90 3.75 3.48 21.91
N SER A 91 3.83 2.15 21.91
CA SER A 91 4.39 1.35 23.01
C SER A 91 5.85 0.95 22.80
N ASP A 92 6.71 0.92 23.82
CA ASP A 92 8.10 0.44 23.70
C ASP A 92 8.22 -1.10 23.81
N LEU A 93 7.64 -1.81 22.83
CA LEU A 93 7.64 -3.28 22.75
C LEU A 93 8.79 -3.81 21.87
N ALA A 94 10.03 -3.58 22.29
CA ALA A 94 11.24 -4.16 21.68
C ALA A 94 12.01 -4.99 22.72
N PHE A 95 11.95 -6.31 22.60
CA PHE A 95 12.50 -7.28 23.56
C PHE A 95 13.47 -8.29 22.92
N ASP A 96 13.46 -8.43 21.59
CA ASP A 96 14.04 -9.55 20.87
C ASP A 96 13.55 -10.90 21.41
N ALA A 97 12.22 -11.00 21.52
CA ALA A 97 11.56 -12.06 22.30
C ALA A 97 11.90 -13.46 21.81
N VAL A 98 12.20 -13.64 20.52
CA VAL A 98 12.57 -14.93 19.93
C VAL A 98 13.88 -15.46 20.53
N ASN A 99 14.87 -14.58 20.76
CA ASN A 99 16.21 -14.93 21.18
C ASN A 99 16.40 -14.94 22.71
N LEU A 100 15.40 -14.52 23.49
CA LEU A 100 15.45 -14.57 24.94
C LEU A 100 15.69 -16.00 25.44
N ASP A 101 16.78 -16.19 26.18
CA ASP A 101 17.07 -17.44 26.89
C ASP A 101 16.11 -17.58 28.09
N ILE A 102 15.54 -18.77 28.26
CA ILE A 102 14.62 -19.09 29.37
C ILE A 102 15.15 -20.25 30.23
N GLN A 103 16.38 -20.71 29.98
CA GLN A 103 17.01 -21.83 30.66
C GLN A 103 17.99 -21.36 31.74
N SER A 104 18.94 -20.49 31.40
CA SER A 104 19.90 -19.96 32.37
C SER A 104 19.23 -19.04 33.38
N ALA A 105 19.86 -18.84 34.56
CA ALA A 105 19.35 -17.93 35.57
C ALA A 105 19.30 -16.48 35.05
N ALA A 106 20.40 -15.97 34.48
CA ALA A 106 20.46 -14.64 33.89
C ALA A 106 19.46 -14.45 32.73
N GLY A 107 19.26 -15.48 31.90
CA GLY A 107 18.25 -15.47 30.84
C GLY A 107 16.84 -15.35 31.39
N LYS A 108 16.51 -16.11 32.46
CA LYS A 108 15.21 -16.02 33.14
C LYS A 108 14.96 -14.63 33.73
N ASP A 109 15.97 -14.00 34.34
CA ASP A 109 15.83 -12.65 34.90
C ASP A 109 15.56 -11.61 33.79
N ALA A 110 16.31 -11.69 32.68
CA ALA A 110 16.08 -10.83 31.52
C ALA A 110 14.69 -11.05 30.89
N PHE A 111 14.25 -12.31 30.81
CA PHE A 111 12.92 -12.67 30.33
C PHE A 111 11.81 -12.10 31.23
N ASP A 112 11.95 -12.24 32.55
CA ASP A 112 10.98 -11.74 33.50
C ASP A 112 10.90 -10.20 33.44
N LEU A 113 12.03 -9.51 33.24
CA LEU A 113 12.06 -8.07 33.00
C LEU A 113 11.34 -7.68 31.70
N ALA A 114 11.52 -8.45 30.62
CA ALA A 114 10.80 -8.22 29.36
C ALA A 114 9.27 -8.41 29.53
N VAL A 115 8.84 -9.38 30.33
CA VAL A 115 7.42 -9.57 30.68
C VAL A 115 6.89 -8.36 31.45
N ILE A 116 7.61 -7.88 32.47
CA ILE A 116 7.23 -6.70 33.26
C ILE A 116 7.10 -5.46 32.36
N LYS A 117 8.08 -5.24 31.47
CA LYS A 117 8.05 -4.13 30.51
C LYS A 117 6.85 -4.24 29.57
N ALA A 118 6.58 -5.42 29.02
CA ALA A 118 5.41 -5.64 28.16
C ALA A 118 4.10 -5.33 28.89
N ILE A 119 3.93 -5.82 30.12
CA ILE A 119 2.73 -5.53 30.94
C ILE A 119 2.60 -4.02 31.17
N HIS A 120 3.68 -3.33 31.51
CA HIS A 120 3.67 -1.88 31.74
C HIS A 120 3.20 -1.12 30.50
N GLU A 121 3.79 -1.39 29.34
CA GLU A 121 3.44 -0.75 28.07
C GLU A 121 1.98 -1.03 27.66
N LEU A 122 1.51 -2.26 27.84
CA LEU A 122 0.12 -2.61 27.53
C LEU A 122 -0.87 -1.94 28.50
N ARG A 123 -0.50 -1.76 29.78
CA ARG A 123 -1.33 -1.06 30.76
C ARG A 123 -1.51 0.42 30.40
N ILE A 124 -0.46 1.08 29.90
CA ILE A 124 -0.56 2.46 29.39
C ILE A 124 -1.60 2.54 28.26
N LEU A 125 -1.64 1.54 27.37
CA LEU A 125 -2.65 1.49 26.32
C LEU A 125 -4.06 1.29 26.88
N THR A 126 -4.25 0.38 27.85
CA THR A 126 -5.57 0.13 28.46
C THR A 126 -6.06 1.27 29.36
N ASP A 127 -5.15 2.07 29.91
CA ASP A 127 -5.51 3.28 30.67
C ASP A 127 -6.04 4.38 29.74
N ARG A 128 -5.61 4.39 28.47
CA ARG A 128 -6.05 5.36 27.46
C ARG A 128 -7.28 4.90 26.69
N TYR A 129 -7.37 3.61 26.40
CA TYR A 129 -8.37 3.05 25.48
C TYR A 129 -9.13 1.90 26.10
N THR A 130 -10.44 1.84 25.83
CA THR A 130 -11.25 0.66 26.10
C THR A 130 -10.95 -0.42 25.05
N LEU A 131 -10.33 -1.51 25.49
CA LEU A 131 -9.81 -2.60 24.66
C LEU A 131 -10.33 -3.96 25.15
N CYS A 132 -10.33 -4.97 24.29
CA CYS A 132 -10.83 -6.32 24.60
C CYS A 132 -9.72 -7.37 24.67
N LEU A 133 -8.77 -7.34 23.74
CA LEU A 133 -7.71 -8.34 23.65
C LEU A 133 -6.53 -8.00 24.57
N THR A 134 -6.15 -6.73 24.63
CA THR A 134 -4.98 -6.25 25.38
C THR A 134 -5.08 -6.55 26.88
N PRO A 135 -6.22 -6.31 27.57
CA PRO A 135 -6.38 -6.71 28.97
C PRO A 135 -6.19 -8.22 29.19
N HIS A 136 -6.67 -9.05 28.25
CA HIS A 136 -6.47 -10.48 28.34
C HIS A 136 -4.99 -10.87 28.15
N ILE A 137 -4.26 -10.23 27.24
CA ILE A 137 -2.82 -10.48 27.09
C ILE A 137 -2.08 -10.14 28.40
N ILE A 138 -2.44 -9.04 29.05
CA ILE A 138 -1.90 -8.65 30.37
C ILE A 138 -2.17 -9.76 31.39
N GLU A 139 -3.42 -10.20 31.52
CA GLU A 139 -3.82 -11.28 32.44
C GLU A 139 -2.99 -12.57 32.22
N GLN A 140 -2.79 -12.95 30.95
CA GLN A 140 -1.99 -14.13 30.61
C GLN A 140 -0.51 -13.94 30.95
N LEU A 141 0.05 -12.74 30.77
CA LEU A 141 1.43 -12.42 31.14
C LEU A 141 1.62 -12.35 32.67
N GLU A 142 0.59 -11.98 33.43
CA GLU A 142 0.61 -11.91 34.90
C GLU A 142 0.41 -13.28 35.57
N SER A 143 -0.36 -14.16 34.94
CA SER A 143 -0.68 -15.50 35.49
C SER A 143 0.54 -16.42 35.68
N ASP A 144 0.34 -17.56 36.31
CA ASP A 144 1.35 -18.62 36.52
C ASP A 144 1.71 -19.41 35.26
N LEU A 145 1.43 -18.88 34.06
CA LEU A 145 1.80 -19.53 32.81
C LEU A 145 3.33 -19.78 32.74
N PRO A 146 3.75 -20.97 32.28
CA PRO A 146 5.16 -21.25 32.02
C PRO A 146 5.80 -20.22 31.08
N ARG A 147 7.09 -19.91 31.30
CA ARG A 147 7.85 -18.93 30.50
C ARG A 147 7.76 -19.17 28.99
N HIS A 148 7.75 -20.41 28.53
CA HIS A 148 7.61 -20.71 27.09
C HIS A 148 6.26 -20.25 26.50
N LYS A 149 5.17 -20.22 27.28
CA LYS A 149 3.87 -19.68 26.85
C LYS A 149 3.88 -18.15 26.87
N LYS A 150 4.43 -17.53 27.93
CA LYS A 150 4.61 -16.07 28.00
C LYS A 150 5.51 -15.56 26.85
N LYS A 151 6.56 -16.32 26.50
CA LYS A 151 7.43 -16.04 25.35
C LYS A 151 6.66 -15.96 24.03
N ARG A 152 5.65 -16.83 23.83
CA ARG A 152 4.77 -16.77 22.64
C ARG A 152 3.97 -15.47 22.60
N TYR A 153 3.48 -14.97 23.74
CA TYR A 153 2.80 -13.67 23.79
C TYR A 153 3.75 -12.51 23.44
N LEU A 154 4.96 -12.48 24.01
CA LEU A 154 5.96 -11.47 23.67
C LEU A 154 6.30 -11.48 22.16
N CYS A 155 6.57 -12.66 21.58
CA CYS A 155 6.80 -12.77 20.14
C CYS A 155 5.59 -12.31 19.30
N ARG A 156 4.36 -12.62 19.75
CA ARG A 156 3.14 -12.17 19.08
C ARG A 156 3.00 -10.64 19.13
N LEU A 157 3.30 -10.02 20.26
CA LEU A 157 3.26 -8.55 20.42
C LEU A 157 4.27 -7.86 19.53
N GLU A 158 5.52 -8.33 19.49
CA GLU A 158 6.55 -7.76 18.60
C GLU A 158 6.16 -7.91 17.12
N ASN A 159 5.66 -9.09 16.74
CA ASN A 159 5.19 -9.32 15.37
C ASN A 159 3.96 -8.47 15.04
N ALA A 160 3.05 -8.28 15.99
CA ALA A 160 1.86 -7.43 15.82
C ALA A 160 2.28 -5.97 15.65
N LYS A 161 3.22 -5.46 16.46
CA LYS A 161 3.78 -4.11 16.35
C LYS A 161 4.45 -3.88 14.99
N ARG A 162 5.18 -4.87 14.46
CA ARG A 162 5.76 -4.84 13.11
C ARG A 162 4.72 -4.98 11.99
N GLY A 163 3.45 -5.19 12.33
CA GLY A 163 2.38 -5.43 11.37
C GLY A 163 2.44 -6.80 10.70
N HIS A 164 3.20 -7.76 11.23
CA HIS A 164 3.36 -9.09 10.62
C HIS A 164 2.32 -10.11 11.09
N SER A 165 1.63 -9.86 12.21
CA SER A 165 0.58 -10.75 12.71
C SER A 165 -0.76 -10.04 12.86
N GLN A 166 -1.83 -10.75 12.54
CA GLN A 166 -3.20 -10.37 12.86
C GLN A 166 -3.67 -11.10 14.14
N VAL A 167 -4.78 -10.65 14.71
CA VAL A 167 -5.47 -11.37 15.78
C VAL A 167 -5.85 -12.79 15.31
N THR A 168 -5.64 -13.78 16.18
CA THR A 168 -5.95 -15.19 15.88
C THR A 168 -7.45 -15.43 15.90
N ASP A 169 -7.93 -16.54 15.33
CA ASP A 169 -9.35 -16.87 15.37
C ASP A 169 -9.89 -16.98 16.80
N ALA A 170 -9.11 -17.55 17.72
CA ALA A 170 -9.45 -17.60 19.14
C ALA A 170 -9.51 -16.20 19.79
N ASP A 171 -8.67 -15.25 19.37
CA ASP A 171 -8.75 -13.88 19.88
C ASP A 171 -10.01 -13.17 19.35
N LYS A 172 -10.48 -13.48 18.13
CA LYS A 172 -11.64 -12.83 17.51
C LYS A 172 -12.91 -13.04 18.32
N GLU A 173 -13.05 -14.18 18.98
CA GLU A 173 -14.20 -14.53 19.84
C GLU A 173 -14.33 -13.59 21.04
N ARG A 174 -13.26 -12.88 21.43
CA ARG A 174 -13.26 -11.93 22.56
C ARG A 174 -13.88 -10.59 22.22
N PHE A 175 -13.99 -10.25 20.94
CA PHE A 175 -14.51 -8.97 20.52
C PHE A 175 -16.05 -8.98 20.55
N PRO A 176 -16.70 -7.84 20.85
CA PRO A 176 -18.15 -7.72 20.79
C PRO A 176 -18.70 -8.12 19.41
N PRO A 177 -19.93 -8.67 19.32
CA PRO A 177 -20.49 -9.16 18.06
C PRO A 177 -20.48 -8.14 16.92
N TRP A 178 -20.69 -6.84 17.22
CA TRP A 178 -20.67 -5.79 16.20
C TRP A 178 -19.27 -5.55 15.61
N ILE A 179 -18.21 -5.67 16.41
CA ILE A 179 -16.82 -5.57 15.95
C ILE A 179 -16.47 -6.75 15.04
N GLN A 180 -16.97 -7.95 15.36
CA GLN A 180 -16.67 -9.14 14.56
C GLN A 180 -17.23 -9.05 13.13
N VAL A 181 -18.42 -8.48 12.97
CA VAL A 181 -19.13 -8.33 11.69
C VAL A 181 -18.94 -6.95 11.03
N PHE A 182 -18.12 -6.08 11.61
CA PHE A 182 -17.92 -4.71 11.11
C PHE A 182 -17.43 -4.67 9.67
N LYS A 183 -16.46 -5.53 9.35
CA LYS A 183 -15.95 -5.65 7.97
C LYS A 183 -17.01 -6.03 6.94
N ASP A 184 -18.05 -6.77 7.34
CA ASP A 184 -19.04 -7.32 6.42
C ASP A 184 -20.01 -6.24 5.90
N CYS A 185 -20.01 -5.07 6.55
CA CYS A 185 -20.75 -3.89 6.10
C CYS A 185 -20.15 -3.28 4.82
N PHE A 186 -18.84 -3.43 4.61
CA PHE A 186 -18.10 -2.83 3.50
C PHE A 186 -17.80 -3.89 2.44
N ASP A 187 -18.83 -4.28 1.71
CA ASP A 187 -18.84 -5.41 0.77
C ASP A 187 -18.13 -5.07 -0.55
N TYR A 188 -16.82 -5.28 -0.55
CA TYR A 188 -16.01 -5.06 -1.74
C TYR A 188 -16.44 -5.94 -2.91
N GLU A 189 -16.82 -7.19 -2.65
CA GLU A 189 -17.21 -8.15 -3.68
C GLU A 189 -18.41 -7.62 -4.48
N ALA A 190 -19.47 -7.15 -3.81
CA ALA A 190 -20.62 -6.53 -4.46
C ALA A 190 -20.24 -5.28 -5.29
N ILE A 191 -19.39 -4.42 -4.74
CA ILE A 191 -18.91 -3.20 -5.43
C ILE A 191 -18.02 -3.52 -6.63
N SER A 192 -17.16 -4.52 -6.49
CA SER A 192 -16.21 -4.97 -7.51
C SER A 192 -16.92 -5.63 -8.68
N GLU A 193 -18.00 -6.36 -8.41
CA GLU A 193 -18.89 -6.93 -9.43
C GLU A 193 -19.65 -5.82 -10.18
N GLN A 194 -20.27 -4.89 -9.45
CA GLN A 194 -21.10 -3.84 -10.03
C GLN A 194 -20.30 -2.77 -10.78
N PHE A 195 -19.19 -2.31 -10.20
CA PHE A 195 -18.47 -1.11 -10.66
C PHE A 195 -17.02 -1.36 -11.06
N GLY A 196 -16.46 -2.56 -10.84
CA GLY A 196 -15.04 -2.79 -11.06
C GLY A 196 -14.58 -2.45 -12.48
N MET A 197 -15.36 -2.82 -13.50
CA MET A 197 -15.10 -2.47 -14.90
C MET A 197 -15.16 -0.96 -15.16
N ALA A 198 -16.12 -0.26 -14.55
CA ALA A 198 -16.28 1.18 -14.71
C ALA A 198 -15.14 1.96 -14.01
N ILE A 199 -14.69 1.49 -12.83
CA ILE A 199 -13.57 2.06 -12.10
C ILE A 199 -12.28 1.99 -12.93
N THR A 200 -11.91 0.80 -13.41
CA THR A 200 -10.68 0.64 -14.19
C THR A 200 -10.78 1.31 -15.55
N GLY A 201 -11.96 1.26 -16.19
CA GLY A 201 -12.22 1.93 -17.46
C GLY A 201 -12.13 3.45 -17.37
N GLN A 202 -12.65 4.04 -16.29
CA GLN A 202 -12.50 5.48 -16.06
C GLN A 202 -11.07 5.85 -15.76
N LEU A 203 -10.37 5.19 -14.85
CA LEU A 203 -8.96 5.53 -14.59
C LEU A 203 -8.07 5.33 -15.83
N ALA A 204 -8.44 4.37 -16.69
CA ALA A 204 -7.79 4.07 -17.95
C ALA A 204 -6.27 3.90 -17.81
N LEU A 205 -5.80 3.27 -16.72
CA LEU A 205 -4.39 2.92 -16.60
C LEU A 205 -4.10 1.74 -17.52
N THR A 206 -2.92 1.70 -18.14
CA THR A 206 -2.42 0.51 -18.85
C THR A 206 -1.09 0.02 -18.28
N VAL A 207 -0.52 0.75 -17.32
CA VAL A 207 0.72 0.44 -16.63
C VAL A 207 0.49 0.55 -15.12
N CYS A 208 1.00 -0.41 -14.36
CA CYS A 208 0.83 -0.48 -12.92
C CYS A 208 1.40 0.78 -12.26
N PRO A 209 0.60 1.54 -11.48
CA PRO A 209 1.05 2.82 -10.93
C PRO A 209 2.18 2.64 -9.91
N TYR A 210 2.28 1.48 -9.26
CA TYR A 210 3.32 1.21 -8.27
C TYR A 210 4.71 1.04 -8.89
N CYS A 211 4.89 0.03 -9.76
CA CYS A 211 6.19 -0.29 -10.34
C CYS A 211 6.48 0.42 -11.67
N ALA A 212 5.47 0.98 -12.33
CA ALA A 212 5.58 1.54 -13.69
C ALA A 212 6.06 0.54 -14.75
N LEU A 213 5.94 -0.78 -14.50
CA LEU A 213 6.52 -1.83 -15.34
C LEU A 213 5.47 -2.85 -15.83
N GLU A 214 4.69 -3.43 -14.92
CA GLU A 214 3.64 -4.42 -15.26
C GLU A 214 2.48 -3.75 -16.01
N GLU A 215 2.05 -4.34 -17.12
CA GLU A 215 0.90 -3.85 -17.88
C GLU A 215 -0.42 -4.26 -17.23
N ILE A 216 -1.39 -3.35 -17.19
CA ILE A 216 -2.69 -3.53 -16.54
C ILE A 216 -3.82 -2.97 -17.41
N GLN A 217 -4.13 -3.64 -18.51
CA GLN A 217 -5.14 -3.14 -19.45
C GLN A 217 -6.56 -3.57 -19.06
N THR A 218 -7.52 -2.69 -19.33
CA THR A 218 -8.95 -2.98 -19.25
C THR A 218 -9.49 -3.27 -20.64
N TYR A 219 -10.10 -4.43 -20.82
CA TYR A 219 -10.78 -4.85 -22.04
C TYR A 219 -12.27 -5.05 -21.75
N SER A 220 -13.05 -3.98 -21.88
CA SER A 220 -14.50 -3.98 -21.60
C SER A 220 -15.28 -4.96 -22.47
N ALA A 221 -14.87 -5.15 -23.74
CA ALA A 221 -15.55 -6.04 -24.69
C ALA A 221 -15.54 -7.52 -24.27
N ILE A 222 -14.59 -7.92 -23.43
CA ILE A 222 -14.45 -9.31 -22.94
C ILE A 222 -14.48 -9.38 -21.40
N SER A 223 -14.94 -8.32 -20.73
CA SER A 223 -15.02 -8.23 -19.27
C SER A 223 -13.71 -8.55 -18.53
N VAL A 224 -12.57 -8.16 -19.12
CA VAL A 224 -11.25 -8.32 -18.50
C VAL A 224 -10.80 -6.97 -17.95
N ARG A 225 -10.32 -6.97 -16.72
CA ARG A 225 -9.74 -5.80 -16.07
C ARG A 225 -8.62 -6.21 -15.11
N PRO A 226 -7.71 -5.30 -14.74
CA PRO A 226 -6.82 -5.54 -13.63
C PRO A 226 -7.58 -5.63 -12.30
N ASP A 227 -6.90 -6.20 -11.31
CA ASP A 227 -7.36 -6.15 -9.93
C ASP A 227 -7.39 -4.71 -9.43
N LEU A 228 -8.35 -4.45 -8.54
CA LEU A 228 -8.36 -3.23 -7.74
C LEU A 228 -7.64 -3.52 -6.43
N ASP A 229 -6.44 -2.98 -6.29
CA ASP A 229 -5.77 -2.91 -5.00
C ASP A 229 -6.50 -1.95 -4.07
N HIS A 230 -6.57 -2.30 -2.80
CA HIS A 230 -7.03 -1.40 -1.75
C HIS A 230 -5.80 -0.74 -1.15
N PHE A 231 -5.51 0.53 -1.44
CA PHE A 231 -4.31 1.19 -0.93
C PHE A 231 -4.15 0.95 0.57
N TYR A 232 -5.17 1.30 1.35
CA TYR A 232 -5.38 0.81 2.69
C TYR A 232 -6.12 -0.53 2.65
N PRO A 233 -5.46 -1.66 3.00
CA PRO A 233 -6.03 -2.99 2.78
C PRO A 233 -7.28 -3.23 3.61
N LYS A 234 -8.32 -3.82 3.00
CA LYS A 234 -9.60 -4.15 3.66
C LYS A 234 -9.46 -5.05 4.89
N THR A 235 -8.36 -5.80 5.00
CA THR A 235 -8.07 -6.65 6.17
C THR A 235 -7.70 -5.84 7.41
N ARG A 236 -7.24 -4.59 7.25
CA ARG A 236 -6.86 -3.68 8.35
C ARG A 236 -7.76 -2.45 8.48
N PHE A 237 -8.25 -1.95 7.36
CA PHE A 237 -9.11 -0.76 7.29
C PHE A 237 -10.38 -1.11 6.52
N PRO A 238 -11.21 -2.03 7.05
CA PRO A 238 -12.41 -2.48 6.34
C PRO A 238 -13.36 -1.34 5.97
N PHE A 239 -13.39 -0.28 6.76
CA PHE A 239 -14.20 0.91 6.51
C PHE A 239 -13.79 1.73 5.28
N LEU A 240 -12.61 1.46 4.71
CA LEU A 240 -12.16 2.01 3.43
C LEU A 240 -12.26 1.00 2.27
N ALA A 241 -12.80 -0.20 2.51
CA ALA A 241 -12.79 -1.29 1.52
C ALA A 241 -13.57 -0.94 0.24
N ILE A 242 -14.57 -0.06 0.37
CA ILE A 242 -15.40 0.43 -0.73
C ILE A 242 -15.30 1.95 -0.89
N SER A 243 -14.23 2.56 -0.37
CA SER A 243 -13.93 3.96 -0.65
C SER A 243 -13.36 4.05 -2.07
N LEU A 244 -13.99 4.85 -2.93
CA LEU A 244 -13.69 4.89 -4.36
C LEU A 244 -12.21 5.19 -4.63
N PHE A 245 -11.65 6.18 -3.93
CA PHE A 245 -10.25 6.58 -4.09
C PHE A 245 -9.26 5.70 -3.31
N ASN A 246 -9.73 4.67 -2.60
CA ASN A 246 -8.89 3.62 -2.03
C ASN A 246 -8.66 2.47 -3.03
N LEU A 247 -9.42 2.41 -4.12
CA LEU A 247 -9.36 1.37 -5.15
C LEU A 247 -8.46 1.79 -6.31
N ILE A 248 -7.35 1.08 -6.50
CA ILE A 248 -6.31 1.39 -7.49
C ILE A 248 -6.12 0.19 -8.43
N PRO A 249 -6.32 0.34 -9.74
CA PRO A 249 -5.95 -0.67 -10.72
C PRO A 249 -4.45 -0.96 -10.60
N ALA A 250 -4.09 -2.20 -10.28
CA ALA A 250 -2.71 -2.56 -10.00
C ALA A 250 -2.37 -3.95 -10.49
N GLY A 251 -1.08 -4.13 -10.82
CA GLY A 251 -0.54 -5.40 -11.27
C GLY A 251 -0.43 -6.42 -10.14
N SER A 252 -0.49 -7.70 -10.49
CA SER A 252 -0.47 -8.83 -9.55
C SER A 252 0.81 -8.89 -8.72
N ILE A 253 1.95 -8.48 -9.31
CA ILE A 253 3.25 -8.47 -8.63
C ILE A 253 3.23 -7.46 -7.49
N CYS A 254 2.75 -6.24 -7.77
CA CYS A 254 2.72 -5.17 -6.77
C CYS A 254 1.62 -5.40 -5.74
N ASN A 255 0.39 -5.67 -6.18
CA ASN A 255 -0.78 -5.85 -5.31
C ASN A 255 -0.67 -7.13 -4.49
N GLN A 256 -0.60 -8.29 -5.15
CA GLN A 256 -0.76 -9.59 -4.50
C GLN A 256 0.53 -10.14 -3.91
N LYS A 257 1.70 -9.88 -4.52
CA LYS A 257 2.98 -10.47 -4.06
C LYS A 257 3.73 -9.58 -3.08
N HIS A 258 3.86 -8.29 -3.38
CA HIS A 258 4.66 -7.36 -2.58
C HIS A 258 3.84 -6.66 -1.50
N LYS A 259 2.82 -5.87 -1.87
CA LYS A 259 2.04 -5.08 -0.91
C LYS A 259 1.22 -5.96 0.02
N ARG A 260 0.47 -6.93 -0.52
CA ARG A 260 -0.42 -7.82 0.26
C ARG A 260 -1.29 -7.00 1.23
N ASN A 261 -1.17 -7.32 2.52
CA ASN A 261 -1.85 -6.66 3.63
C ASN A 261 -0.93 -5.69 4.38
N SER A 262 0.08 -5.08 3.74
CA SER A 262 0.82 -3.95 4.35
C SER A 262 -0.16 -2.81 4.64
N SER A 263 -0.04 -2.15 5.80
CA SER A 263 -0.99 -1.10 6.19
C SER A 263 -0.96 0.13 5.28
N MET A 264 0.14 0.34 4.57
CA MET A 264 0.38 1.53 3.74
C MET A 264 0.33 2.87 4.48
N LEU A 265 0.23 2.88 5.82
CA LEU A 265 0.41 4.10 6.61
C LEU A 265 1.81 4.69 6.37
N GLY A 266 1.88 5.98 6.06
CA GLY A 266 3.13 6.68 5.76
C GLY A 266 3.89 6.10 4.55
N HIS A 267 3.17 5.59 3.55
CA HIS A 267 3.68 5.19 2.23
C HIS A 267 3.20 6.19 1.17
N MET A 268 3.92 6.34 0.05
CA MET A 268 3.43 7.18 -1.05
C MET A 268 2.11 6.63 -1.62
N ASN A 269 1.15 7.51 -1.86
CA ASN A 269 -0.11 7.18 -2.52
C ASN A 269 -0.10 7.71 -3.96
N PRO A 270 -0.40 6.90 -4.99
CA PRO A 270 -0.31 7.35 -6.38
C PRO A 270 -1.32 8.45 -6.77
N TYR A 271 -2.38 8.68 -5.98
CA TYR A 271 -3.26 9.84 -6.17
C TYR A 271 -2.70 11.15 -5.60
N ILE A 272 -1.69 11.09 -4.73
CA ILE A 272 -1.14 12.25 -4.01
C ILE A 272 0.28 12.53 -4.50
N ASP A 273 1.09 11.48 -4.56
CA ASP A 273 2.54 11.54 -4.71
C ASP A 273 3.01 11.04 -6.07
N SER A 274 4.23 11.42 -6.44
CA SER A 274 4.86 11.02 -7.70
C SER A 274 6.37 10.87 -7.57
N LEU A 275 6.95 10.03 -8.42
CA LEU A 275 8.40 9.97 -8.69
C LEU A 275 8.77 10.55 -10.06
N GLU A 276 7.81 11.11 -10.80
CA GLU A 276 8.02 11.59 -12.17
C GLU A 276 9.06 12.72 -12.27
N GLY A 277 9.05 13.64 -11.30
CA GLY A 277 10.00 14.76 -11.23
C GLY A 277 11.30 14.47 -10.45
N ALA A 278 11.44 13.29 -9.86
CA ALA A 278 12.63 12.93 -9.08
C ALA A 278 13.64 12.17 -9.94
N SER A 279 14.93 12.16 -9.57
CA SER A 279 15.89 11.22 -10.15
C SER A 279 15.73 9.85 -9.48
N VAL A 280 15.43 8.81 -10.26
CA VAL A 280 15.08 7.49 -9.71
C VAL A 280 16.13 6.44 -10.03
N PHE A 281 16.62 6.38 -11.25
CA PHE A 281 17.48 5.30 -11.73
C PHE A 281 18.91 5.76 -11.97
N ARG A 282 19.84 4.85 -11.72
CA ARG A 282 21.24 4.95 -12.14
C ARG A 282 21.62 3.65 -12.83
N VAL A 283 22.28 3.73 -13.98
CA VAL A 283 22.71 2.54 -14.70
C VAL A 283 24.22 2.40 -14.59
N GLY A 284 24.69 1.18 -14.33
CA GLY A 284 26.11 0.84 -14.30
C GLY A 284 26.39 -0.40 -15.13
N PHE A 285 27.44 -0.38 -15.94
CA PHE A 285 27.96 -1.54 -16.68
C PHE A 285 29.43 -1.33 -17.06
N VAL A 286 30.12 -2.41 -17.43
CA VAL A 286 31.50 -2.39 -17.92
C VAL A 286 31.51 -2.60 -19.44
N PRO A 287 32.07 -1.68 -20.24
CA PRO A 287 32.16 -1.80 -21.69
C PRO A 287 33.39 -2.62 -22.11
N ASP A 288 33.38 -3.92 -21.81
CA ASP A 288 34.47 -4.87 -22.10
C ASP A 288 34.03 -6.05 -23.00
N GLY A 289 32.87 -5.93 -23.65
CA GLY A 289 32.25 -7.01 -24.42
C GLY A 289 31.38 -7.97 -23.58
N ASN A 290 31.29 -7.77 -22.26
CA ASN A 290 30.37 -8.48 -21.37
C ASN A 290 29.30 -7.55 -20.76
N GLU A 291 28.90 -6.49 -21.48
CA GLU A 291 27.97 -5.46 -21.00
C GLU A 291 26.67 -6.09 -20.47
N ALA A 292 26.16 -7.13 -21.14
CA ALA A 292 24.95 -7.82 -20.72
C ALA A 292 25.04 -8.46 -19.33
N GLN A 293 26.23 -8.93 -18.93
CA GLN A 293 26.48 -9.56 -17.63
C GLN A 293 26.74 -8.52 -16.54
N THR A 294 27.38 -7.40 -16.90
CA THR A 294 27.77 -6.35 -15.95
C THR A 294 26.70 -5.27 -15.78
N LEU A 295 25.66 -5.25 -16.62
CA LEU A 295 24.56 -4.29 -16.56
C LEU A 295 23.75 -4.42 -15.27
N THR A 296 23.70 -3.32 -14.53
CA THR A 296 22.97 -3.15 -13.29
C THR A 296 22.14 -1.88 -13.32
N PHE A 297 20.92 -1.97 -12.80
CA PHE A 297 20.05 -0.83 -12.57
C PHE A 297 19.96 -0.56 -11.08
N ASP A 298 20.52 0.55 -10.62
CA ASP A 298 20.39 1.03 -9.26
C ASP A 298 19.22 2.00 -9.13
N VAL A 299 18.69 2.11 -7.91
CA VAL A 299 17.65 3.08 -7.56
C VAL A 299 18.24 4.06 -6.55
N VAL A 300 18.15 5.34 -6.88
CA VAL A 300 18.67 6.44 -6.06
C VAL A 300 17.77 6.60 -4.83
N PRO A 301 18.34 6.72 -3.61
CA PRO A 301 17.56 7.08 -2.42
C PRO A 301 16.88 8.43 -2.61
N GLN A 302 15.61 8.50 -2.27
CA GLN A 302 14.82 9.73 -2.42
C GLN A 302 15.01 10.68 -1.23
N ASN A 303 15.60 10.20 -0.13
CA ASN A 303 15.78 10.93 1.13
C ASN A 303 14.44 11.42 1.72
N GLU A 304 13.38 10.66 1.43
CA GLU A 304 12.02 10.91 1.90
C GLU A 304 11.47 9.55 2.36
N PRO A 305 11.28 9.33 3.67
CA PRO A 305 10.99 7.99 4.21
C PRO A 305 9.81 7.28 3.56
N PHE A 306 8.74 8.01 3.22
CA PHE A 306 7.56 7.45 2.57
C PHE A 306 7.84 7.01 1.12
N LYS A 307 8.73 7.71 0.39
CA LYS A 307 9.16 7.34 -0.96
C LYS A 307 10.05 6.11 -0.96
N ASP A 308 11.03 6.08 -0.06
CA ASP A 308 11.97 4.97 0.06
C ASP A 308 11.27 3.68 0.53
N LYS A 309 10.28 3.79 1.43
CA LYS A 309 9.40 2.66 1.79
C LYS A 309 8.71 2.05 0.57
N ASN A 310 8.17 2.86 -0.34
CA ASN A 310 7.52 2.34 -1.55
C ASN A 310 8.52 1.66 -2.49
N ILE A 311 9.69 2.27 -2.69
CA ILE A 311 10.77 1.69 -3.52
C ILE A 311 11.17 0.31 -2.98
N GLU A 312 11.32 0.20 -1.66
CA GLU A 312 11.69 -1.05 -0.99
C GLU A 312 10.55 -2.09 -1.02
N LEU A 313 9.32 -1.67 -0.70
CA LEU A 313 8.14 -2.54 -0.63
C LEU A 313 7.89 -3.21 -1.98
N PHE A 314 7.88 -2.42 -3.06
CA PHE A 314 7.61 -2.91 -4.42
C PHE A 314 8.85 -3.49 -5.13
N LYS A 315 9.99 -3.60 -4.43
CA LYS A 315 11.22 -4.23 -4.93
C LYS A 315 11.66 -3.67 -6.30
N ILE A 316 11.57 -2.34 -6.47
CA ILE A 316 11.80 -1.66 -7.76
C ILE A 316 13.15 -2.06 -8.37
N LYS A 317 14.24 -2.02 -7.60
CA LYS A 317 15.56 -2.46 -8.06
C LYS A 317 15.54 -3.89 -8.62
N GLY A 318 14.91 -4.83 -7.91
CA GLY A 318 14.82 -6.23 -8.33
C GLY A 318 13.98 -6.41 -9.60
N LEU A 319 12.81 -5.75 -9.68
CA LEU A 319 11.92 -5.85 -10.84
C LEU A 319 12.58 -5.32 -12.12
N TYR A 320 13.27 -4.19 -12.04
CA TYR A 320 13.92 -3.58 -13.20
C TYR A 320 15.14 -4.40 -13.63
N ASN A 321 15.99 -4.85 -12.69
CA ASN A 321 17.13 -5.72 -13.04
C ASN A 321 16.69 -7.08 -13.60
N GLY A 322 15.56 -7.61 -13.15
CA GLY A 322 15.03 -8.90 -13.63
C GLY A 322 14.24 -8.82 -14.94
N ASN A 323 14.03 -7.62 -15.51
CA ASN A 323 13.27 -7.46 -16.74
C ASN A 323 14.18 -7.57 -17.97
N GLU A 324 14.18 -8.73 -18.62
CA GLU A 324 15.01 -9.00 -19.80
C GLU A 324 14.75 -8.03 -20.96
N ASN A 325 13.49 -7.67 -21.21
CA ASN A 325 13.13 -6.72 -22.28
C ASN A 325 13.72 -5.33 -22.02
N LEU A 326 13.72 -4.88 -20.77
CA LEU A 326 14.27 -3.58 -20.40
C LEU A 326 15.80 -3.57 -20.46
N ARG A 327 16.44 -4.69 -20.08
CA ARG A 327 17.89 -4.88 -20.24
C ARG A 327 18.29 -4.87 -21.71
N ALA A 328 17.58 -5.62 -22.55
CA ALA A 328 17.81 -5.66 -23.98
C ALA A 328 17.62 -4.27 -24.61
N TRP A 329 16.52 -3.59 -24.26
CA TRP A 329 16.25 -2.22 -24.69
C TRP A 329 17.40 -1.27 -24.34
N TYR A 330 17.93 -1.33 -23.12
CA TYR A 330 19.05 -0.47 -22.71
C TYR A 330 20.32 -0.76 -23.52
N LEU A 331 20.68 -2.04 -23.69
CA LEU A 331 21.86 -2.43 -24.47
C LEU A 331 21.76 -2.04 -25.94
N ASP A 332 20.57 -2.18 -26.54
CA ASP A 332 20.36 -1.78 -27.93
C ASP A 332 20.39 -0.25 -28.09
N THR A 333 19.88 0.47 -27.10
CA THR A 333 19.98 1.94 -27.03
C THR A 333 21.44 2.39 -26.87
N TYR A 334 22.24 1.68 -26.07
CA TYR A 334 23.67 1.93 -25.95
C TYR A 334 24.43 1.63 -27.25
N LYS A 335 24.13 0.54 -27.95
CA LYS A 335 24.71 0.24 -29.28
C LYS A 335 24.36 1.33 -30.30
N LEU A 336 23.12 1.83 -30.29
CA LEU A 336 22.72 2.94 -31.14
C LEU A 336 23.55 4.19 -30.84
N ARG A 337 23.76 4.49 -29.56
CA ARG A 337 24.61 5.60 -29.13
C ARG A 337 26.05 5.46 -29.63
N GLU A 338 26.67 4.29 -29.47
CA GLU A 338 28.02 4.03 -29.96
C GLU A 338 28.11 4.13 -31.49
N PHE A 339 27.10 3.61 -32.20
CA PHE A 339 27.02 3.72 -33.65
C PHE A 339 26.98 5.19 -34.11
N LEU A 340 26.07 5.99 -33.55
CA LEU A 340 25.93 7.41 -33.89
C LEU A 340 27.19 8.20 -33.56
N LYS A 341 27.79 7.96 -32.39
CA LYS A 341 29.07 8.54 -32.00
C LYS A 341 30.18 8.18 -32.98
N GLY A 342 30.23 6.93 -33.44
CA GLY A 342 31.18 6.47 -34.46
C GLY A 342 30.98 7.12 -35.84
N GLN A 343 29.76 7.59 -36.14
CA GLN A 343 29.46 8.40 -37.33
C GLN A 343 29.75 9.90 -37.15
N GLY A 344 30.24 10.32 -35.97
CA GLY A 344 30.49 11.73 -35.66
C GLY A 344 29.23 12.55 -35.39
N VAL A 345 28.10 11.91 -35.08
CA VAL A 345 26.86 12.59 -34.70
C VAL A 345 26.97 13.16 -33.29
N ASP A 346 26.57 14.42 -33.13
CA ASP A 346 26.37 15.02 -31.81
C ASP A 346 25.16 14.36 -31.12
N LEU A 347 25.42 13.62 -30.03
CA LEU A 347 24.41 12.85 -29.31
C LEU A 347 23.34 13.77 -28.68
N SER A 348 23.73 14.98 -28.27
CA SER A 348 22.80 15.95 -27.68
C SER A 348 21.80 16.49 -28.70
N ALA A 349 22.13 16.41 -30.00
CA ALA A 349 21.28 16.87 -31.10
C ALA A 349 20.27 15.81 -31.58
N VAL A 350 20.31 14.58 -31.06
CA VAL A 350 19.39 13.50 -31.46
C VAL A 350 17.97 13.81 -30.97
N ASN A 351 17.02 14.00 -31.87
CA ASN A 351 15.66 14.39 -31.50
C ASN A 351 14.77 13.19 -31.13
N PHE A 352 14.75 12.78 -29.86
CA PHE A 352 13.87 11.72 -29.35
C PHE A 352 12.37 12.09 -29.28
N ASN A 353 12.00 13.35 -29.49
CA ASN A 353 10.59 13.74 -29.67
C ASN A 353 10.07 13.43 -31.08
N SER A 354 10.96 13.08 -32.01
CA SER A 354 10.58 12.69 -33.36
C SER A 354 9.82 11.34 -33.35
N PRO A 355 8.74 11.19 -34.14
CA PRO A 355 8.05 9.91 -34.32
C PRO A 355 8.98 8.77 -34.79
N LEU A 356 10.10 9.11 -35.42
CA LEU A 356 11.11 8.12 -35.85
C LEU A 356 11.75 7.38 -34.67
N HIS A 357 11.77 7.97 -33.47
CA HIS A 357 12.34 7.37 -32.27
C HIS A 357 11.30 6.80 -31.31
N ALA A 358 10.01 6.78 -31.68
CA ALA A 358 8.93 6.32 -30.82
C ALA A 358 9.10 4.85 -30.36
N ALA A 359 9.78 4.02 -31.16
CA ALA A 359 10.11 2.65 -30.79
C ALA A 359 11.16 2.56 -29.66
N VAL A 360 12.04 3.58 -29.55
CA VAL A 360 13.03 3.69 -28.47
C VAL A 360 12.38 4.32 -27.25
N LEU A 361 11.71 5.46 -27.43
CA LEU A 361 11.05 6.20 -26.37
C LEU A 361 9.75 6.83 -26.88
N ASP A 362 8.61 6.33 -26.41
CA ASP A 362 7.31 6.92 -26.68
C ASP A 362 7.03 8.06 -25.68
N LEU A 363 7.14 9.31 -26.15
CA LEU A 363 6.72 10.54 -25.44
C LEU A 363 5.40 11.11 -26.01
N SER A 364 4.67 10.37 -26.83
CA SER A 364 3.36 10.81 -27.33
C SER A 364 2.22 10.52 -26.35
N ARG A 365 2.49 9.65 -25.36
CA ARG A 365 1.52 9.17 -24.37
C ARG A 365 2.09 9.30 -22.96
N PRO A 366 1.22 9.47 -21.94
CA PRO A 366 1.69 9.67 -20.58
C PRO A 366 2.29 8.41 -19.96
N THR A 367 2.96 8.57 -18.82
CA THR A 367 3.52 7.50 -17.97
C THR A 367 2.51 6.42 -17.61
N THR A 368 1.23 6.76 -17.47
CA THR A 368 0.12 5.81 -17.23
C THR A 368 -0.17 4.89 -18.42
N LYS A 369 0.43 5.18 -19.59
CA LYS A 369 0.27 4.47 -20.86
C LYS A 369 1.53 3.80 -21.39
N VAL A 370 2.71 4.21 -20.93
CA VAL A 370 4.00 3.78 -21.45
C VAL A 370 4.82 3.10 -20.35
N SER A 371 5.04 1.80 -20.48
CA SER A 371 5.80 1.02 -19.51
C SER A 371 7.26 1.50 -19.44
N ALA A 372 7.74 1.66 -18.20
CA ALA A 372 9.08 2.10 -17.83
C ALA A 372 9.50 3.46 -18.43
N GLN A 373 8.56 4.35 -18.79
CA GLN A 373 8.88 5.64 -19.44
C GLN A 373 9.90 6.46 -18.63
N LYS A 374 9.75 6.51 -17.29
CA LYS A 374 10.69 7.22 -16.41
C LYS A 374 12.12 6.68 -16.51
N PHE A 375 12.27 5.35 -16.45
CA PHE A 375 13.57 4.70 -16.62
C PHE A 375 14.16 5.00 -18.00
N LYS A 376 13.34 4.89 -19.06
CA LYS A 376 13.80 5.12 -20.44
C LYS A 376 14.23 6.57 -20.68
N VAL A 377 13.50 7.53 -20.14
CA VAL A 377 13.85 8.97 -20.17
C VAL A 377 15.18 9.21 -19.47
N GLU A 378 15.36 8.69 -18.25
CA GLU A 378 16.61 8.88 -17.50
C GLU A 378 17.80 8.20 -18.18
N ALA A 379 17.62 7.00 -18.72
CA ALA A 379 18.63 6.30 -19.49
C ALA A 379 19.05 7.06 -20.75
N ILE A 380 18.09 7.62 -21.51
CA ILE A 380 18.40 8.42 -22.70
C ILE A 380 19.10 9.73 -22.32
N ASN A 381 18.64 10.40 -21.26
CA ASN A 381 19.29 11.61 -20.77
C ASN A 381 20.77 11.36 -20.42
N ASP A 382 21.07 10.24 -19.78
CA ASP A 382 22.43 9.84 -19.45
C ASP A 382 23.25 9.45 -20.70
N LEU A 383 22.71 8.59 -21.56
CA LEU A 383 23.43 8.06 -22.74
C LEU A 383 23.69 9.12 -23.82
N PHE A 384 22.75 10.04 -24.01
CA PHE A 384 22.71 11.02 -25.11
C PHE A 384 22.88 12.46 -24.64
N GLU A 385 23.19 12.70 -23.36
CA GLU A 385 23.42 14.05 -22.81
C GLU A 385 22.20 14.98 -22.98
N GLN A 386 21.02 14.46 -22.65
CA GLN A 386 19.74 15.16 -22.81
C GLN A 386 19.07 15.51 -21.48
N ALA A 387 18.01 16.32 -21.57
CA ALA A 387 17.19 16.75 -20.44
C ALA A 387 15.69 16.52 -20.71
N LEU A 388 15.35 15.39 -21.33
CA LEU A 388 13.98 14.97 -21.57
C LEU A 388 13.21 14.80 -20.25
N GLN A 389 11.91 15.03 -20.31
CA GLN A 389 10.99 14.82 -19.21
C GLN A 389 9.98 13.73 -19.59
N VAL A 390 9.44 13.06 -18.58
CA VAL A 390 8.30 12.16 -18.80
C VAL A 390 7.06 12.95 -19.17
N VAL A 391 6.10 12.28 -19.81
CA VAL A 391 4.80 12.89 -20.08
C VAL A 391 3.86 12.51 -18.93
N SER A 392 3.53 13.48 -18.09
CA SER A 392 2.58 13.25 -17.00
C SER A 392 1.15 13.07 -17.55
N GLN A 393 0.33 12.32 -16.81
CA GLN A 393 -1.10 12.27 -17.12
C GLN A 393 -1.70 13.68 -17.00
N PRO A 394 -2.48 14.15 -17.99
CA PRO A 394 -3.15 15.44 -17.91
C PRO A 394 -4.01 15.56 -16.65
N GLU A 395 -3.98 16.73 -16.01
CA GLU A 395 -4.95 17.08 -14.97
C GLU A 395 -6.31 17.31 -15.65
N HIS A 396 -7.37 16.69 -15.12
CA HIS A 396 -8.73 16.79 -15.64
C HIS A 396 -9.66 17.41 -14.61
#